data_AF-H0QHQ3-F1
#
_entry.id   AF-H0QHQ3-F1
#
_cell.length_a   1.000
_cell.length_b   1.000
_cell.length_c   1.000
_cell.angle_alpha   90.00
_cell.angle_beta   90.00
_cell.angle_gamma   90.00
#
_symmetry.space_group_name_H-M   'P 1'
#
loop_
_entity.id
_entity.type
_entity.pdbx_description
1 polymer ?
#
loop_
_entity_poly.entity_id
_entity_poly.type
_entity_poly.pdbx_seq_one_letter_code
_entity_poly.pdbx_strand_id
1 'polypeptide(L)'
;MARLLAAVGTAQLLQATALAQAAGTPPPALEAPAATRSNAAAACSSAGSSVGPQDGAQSSNRTQPGQTTDPSGSATLAAALNRVVRTEVETVYGYQVALTRLNGSAADRAASLLATHETLVAQAEAYTRVHCASVPPREPGYTLGTSFLQKPAAGLASLEAGTLPVYGDLVALSEGETRRWAISSLVAAAQRTTRWGSDPGPVPGIVLDTTLLPELPEPAAPSARQTDGGATATPAAP
;
A
#
# COMPACT_ATOMS: atom_id res chain seq x y z
N MET A 1 -9.16 10.14 5.00
CA MET A 1 -9.61 10.48 3.62
C MET A 1 -8.57 10.15 2.54
N ALA A 2 -7.26 10.37 2.74
CA ALA A 2 -6.23 10.13 1.71
C ALA A 2 -6.23 8.71 1.11
N ARG A 3 -6.39 7.65 1.93
CA ARG A 3 -6.50 6.27 1.43
C ARG A 3 -7.68 6.06 0.50
N LEU A 4 -8.84 6.65 0.82
CA LEU A 4 -10.04 6.52 -0.01
C LEU A 4 -9.87 7.21 -1.35
N LEU A 5 -9.25 8.40 -1.37
CA LEU A 5 -8.96 9.10 -2.63
C LEU A 5 -7.95 8.32 -3.49
N ALA A 6 -6.92 7.76 -2.86
CA ALA A 6 -5.98 6.88 -3.54
C ALA A 6 -6.64 5.59 -4.07
N ALA A 7 -7.57 5.02 -3.29
CA ALA A 7 -8.39 3.86 -3.70
C ALA A 7 -9.17 4.15 -4.98
N VAL A 8 -9.99 5.21 -4.94
CA VAL A 8 -10.85 5.61 -6.05
C VAL A 8 -10.02 5.98 -7.28
N GLY A 9 -8.95 6.76 -7.10
CA GLY A 9 -8.06 7.12 -8.20
C GLY A 9 -7.37 5.91 -8.84
N THR A 10 -6.91 4.95 -8.04
CA THR A 10 -6.28 3.73 -8.57
C THR A 10 -7.29 2.84 -9.28
N ALA A 11 -8.50 2.69 -8.74
CA ALA A 11 -9.57 1.92 -9.38
C ALA A 11 -10.00 2.55 -10.72
N GLN A 12 -10.19 3.87 -10.77
CA GLN A 12 -10.52 4.58 -11.99
C GLN A 12 -9.42 4.46 -13.04
N LEU A 13 -8.16 4.55 -12.63
CA LEU A 13 -7.02 4.37 -13.53
C LEU A 13 -6.95 2.93 -14.07
N LEU A 14 -7.12 1.92 -13.22
CA LEU A 14 -7.14 0.52 -13.65
C LEU A 14 -8.26 0.28 -14.66
N GLN A 15 -9.45 0.81 -14.39
CA GLN A 15 -10.59 0.72 -15.31
C GLN A 15 -10.31 1.43 -16.64
N ALA A 16 -9.72 2.63 -16.61
CA ALA A 16 -9.34 3.36 -17.81
C ALA A 16 -8.27 2.61 -18.62
N THR A 17 -7.29 1.99 -17.97
CA THR A 17 -6.27 1.18 -18.65
C THR A 17 -6.85 -0.08 -19.28
N ALA A 18 -7.80 -0.75 -18.60
CA ALA A 18 -8.50 -1.91 -19.16
C ALA A 18 -9.33 -1.51 -20.39
N LEU A 19 -10.01 -0.36 -20.34
CA LEU A 19 -10.77 0.18 -21.47
C LEU A 19 -9.85 0.55 -22.64
N ALA A 20 -8.71 1.19 -22.36
CA ALA A 20 -7.71 1.55 -23.37
C ALA A 20 -7.13 0.30 -24.07
N GLN A 21 -6.82 -0.75 -23.31
CA GLN A 21 -6.38 -2.03 -23.87
C GLN A 21 -7.46 -2.68 -24.75
N ALA A 22 -8.73 -2.67 -24.30
CA ALA A 22 -9.84 -3.19 -25.10
C ALA A 22 -10.10 -2.37 -26.38
N ALA A 23 -9.86 -1.05 -26.33
CA ALA A 23 -10.00 -0.15 -27.47
C ALA A 23 -8.75 -0.09 -28.38
N GLY A 24 -7.65 -0.75 -28.01
CA GLY A 24 -6.38 -0.68 -28.73
C GLY A 24 -5.70 0.70 -28.68
N THR A 25 -6.04 1.53 -27.68
CA THR A 25 -5.47 2.87 -27.48
C THR A 25 -4.39 2.87 -26.40
N PRO A 26 -3.41 3.79 -26.45
CA PRO A 26 -2.36 3.86 -25.44
C PRO A 26 -2.95 4.18 -24.05
N PRO A 27 -2.45 3.55 -22.98
CA PRO A 27 -2.96 3.77 -21.63
C PRO A 27 -2.65 5.20 -21.16
N PRO A 28 -3.49 5.77 -20.26
CA PRO A 28 -3.21 7.06 -19.64
C PRO A 28 -1.86 7.04 -18.92
N ALA A 29 -0.99 8.00 -19.25
CA ALA A 29 0.33 8.12 -18.65
C ALA A 29 0.23 8.72 -17.24
N LEU A 30 0.92 8.10 -16.28
CA LEU A 30 1.22 8.72 -15.00
C LEU A 30 2.65 9.26 -15.05
N GLU A 31 2.84 10.51 -14.69
CA GLU A 31 4.18 11.06 -14.49
C GLU A 31 4.82 10.38 -13.27
N ALA A 32 5.95 9.72 -13.50
CA ALA A 32 6.74 9.14 -12.43
C ALA A 32 7.35 10.28 -11.58
N PRO A 33 7.24 10.24 -10.24
CA PRO A 33 7.92 11.23 -9.42
C PRO A 33 9.44 11.11 -9.61
N ALA A 34 10.07 12.22 -10.00
CA ALA A 34 11.52 12.29 -10.12
C ALA A 34 12.16 11.98 -8.75
N ALA A 35 13.08 11.01 -8.72
CA ALA A 35 13.87 10.73 -7.53
C ALA A 35 14.87 11.87 -7.32
N THR A 36 14.51 12.85 -6.50
CA THR A 36 15.44 13.90 -6.09
C THR A 36 16.49 13.27 -5.17
N ARG A 37 17.75 13.15 -5.64
CA ARG A 37 18.89 12.81 -4.75
C ARG A 37 19.13 13.98 -3.81
N SER A 38 18.44 14.00 -2.67
CA SER A 38 18.72 14.96 -1.61
C SER A 38 19.77 14.38 -0.67
N ASN A 39 20.89 15.08 -0.49
CA ASN A 39 21.94 14.74 0.48
C ASN A 39 21.38 14.92 1.91
N ALA A 40 20.66 13.92 2.41
CA ALA A 40 19.95 13.96 3.70
C ALA A 40 20.85 13.65 4.92
N ALA A 41 22.16 13.51 4.76
CA ALA A 41 23.05 13.05 5.83
C ALA A 41 23.35 14.10 6.92
N ALA A 42 22.98 15.37 6.74
CA ALA A 42 23.38 16.45 7.66
C ALA A 42 22.26 16.97 8.60
N ALA A 43 20.99 16.61 8.39
CA ALA A 43 19.86 17.27 9.08
C ALA A 43 19.31 16.49 10.29
N CYS A 44 19.60 15.20 10.43
CA CYS A 44 19.10 14.40 11.56
C CYS A 44 19.88 14.62 12.88
N SER A 45 20.90 15.48 12.87
CA SER A 45 21.69 15.86 14.04
C SER A 45 21.29 17.26 14.52
N SER A 46 20.09 17.42 15.07
CA SER A 46 19.68 18.63 15.81
C SER A 46 18.55 18.34 16.79
N ALA A 47 18.71 17.31 17.62
CA ALA A 47 17.89 17.12 18.82
C ALA A 47 18.72 16.35 19.86
N GLY A 48 19.50 17.07 20.66
CA GLY A 48 20.20 16.50 21.82
C GLY A 48 21.66 16.91 21.94
N SER A 49 21.93 18.19 22.23
CA SER A 49 23.22 18.61 22.80
C SER A 49 23.02 19.86 23.64
N SER A 50 22.59 19.63 24.88
CA SER A 50 22.86 20.52 26.01
C SER A 50 23.09 19.65 27.26
N VAL A 51 24.16 18.86 27.21
CA VAL A 51 24.76 18.25 28.41
C VAL A 51 25.75 19.27 28.96
N GLY A 52 25.42 19.83 30.12
CA GLY A 52 26.33 20.59 30.97
C GLY A 52 27.44 19.68 31.54
N PRO A 53 28.52 20.26 32.08
CA PRO A 53 29.74 19.53 32.37
C PRO A 53 29.58 18.53 33.52
N GLN A 54 30.38 17.47 33.39
CA GLN A 54 30.48 16.28 34.24
C GLN A 54 30.87 16.61 35.69
N ASP A 55 30.29 15.86 36.63
CA ASP A 55 31.05 15.33 37.77
C ASP A 55 30.31 14.12 38.39
N GLY A 56 31.06 13.05 38.69
CA GLY A 56 30.78 12.18 39.84
C GLY A 56 30.07 10.83 39.60
N ALA A 57 30.88 9.78 39.63
CA ALA A 57 30.69 8.52 40.39
C ALA A 57 29.80 7.37 39.84
N GLN A 58 30.41 6.18 39.96
CA GLN A 58 29.97 4.83 39.64
C GLN A 58 28.70 4.38 40.41
N SER A 59 27.89 3.50 39.82
CA SER A 59 27.61 2.18 40.42
C SER A 59 26.84 1.25 39.49
N SER A 60 27.26 0.00 39.46
CA SER A 60 26.66 -1.13 38.77
C SER A 60 25.32 -1.53 39.41
N ASN A 61 24.29 -1.83 38.62
CA ASN A 61 23.53 -3.06 38.82
C ASN A 61 22.71 -3.51 37.61
N ARG A 62 22.88 -4.79 37.30
CA ARG A 62 22.11 -5.62 36.37
C ARG A 62 20.81 -6.05 37.07
N THR A 63 19.65 -5.94 36.41
CA THR A 63 18.56 -6.97 36.35
C THR A 63 17.51 -6.54 35.31
N GLN A 64 17.00 -7.54 34.60
CA GLN A 64 16.23 -7.56 33.35
C GLN A 64 14.69 -7.42 33.62
N PRO A 65 13.81 -7.85 32.68
CA PRO A 65 13.15 -7.12 31.60
C PRO A 65 11.74 -6.59 31.97
N GLY A 66 11.35 -5.49 31.34
CA GLY A 66 9.95 -5.04 31.29
C GLY A 66 9.63 -4.57 29.89
N GLN A 67 9.36 -5.50 28.98
CA GLN A 67 8.62 -5.20 27.75
C GLN A 67 7.20 -4.83 28.18
N THR A 68 6.97 -3.54 28.41
CA THR A 68 5.64 -2.97 28.24
C THR A 68 5.35 -3.00 26.74
N THR A 69 4.80 -4.11 26.27
CA THR A 69 3.98 -4.08 25.05
C THR A 69 2.77 -3.23 25.37
N ASP A 70 2.88 -1.92 25.15
CA ASP A 70 1.71 -1.06 25.03
C ASP A 70 0.90 -1.55 23.81
N PRO A 71 -0.34 -2.03 23.97
CA PRO A 71 -1.20 -2.41 22.85
C PRO A 71 -1.87 -1.16 22.24
N SER A 72 -1.13 -0.06 22.12
CA SER A 72 -1.65 1.23 21.63
C SER A 72 -0.57 2.06 20.91
N GLY A 73 0.36 1.39 20.24
CA GLY A 73 1.33 2.06 19.36
C GLY A 73 0.58 2.71 18.19
N SER A 74 0.40 4.03 18.22
CA SER A 74 -0.14 4.77 17.08
C SER A 74 0.66 4.42 15.83
N ALA A 75 -0.03 4.12 14.73
CA ALA A 75 0.62 3.84 13.46
C ALA A 75 1.46 5.06 13.05
N THR A 76 2.79 4.92 13.00
CA THR A 76 3.71 6.02 12.67
C THR A 76 4.19 5.91 11.23
N LEU A 77 4.57 7.05 10.64
CA LEU A 77 5.22 7.09 9.33
C LEU A 77 6.50 6.24 9.30
N ALA A 78 7.33 6.31 10.36
CA ALA A 78 8.54 5.52 10.47
C ALA A 78 8.25 4.01 10.46
N ALA A 79 7.23 3.54 11.18
CA ALA A 79 6.82 2.15 11.16
C ALA A 79 6.29 1.71 9.78
N ALA A 80 5.57 2.59 9.07
CA ALA A 80 5.09 2.33 7.72
C ALA A 80 6.23 2.23 6.69
N LEU A 81 7.20 3.16 6.74
CA LEU A 81 8.40 3.10 5.88
C LEU A 81 9.23 1.84 6.14
N ASN A 82 9.43 1.48 7.41
CA ASN A 82 10.14 0.24 7.76
C ASN A 82 9.39 -1.01 7.28
N ARG A 83 8.05 -1.00 7.32
CA ARG A 83 7.23 -2.08 6.77
C ARG A 83 7.38 -2.18 5.25
N VAL A 84 7.41 -1.06 4.52
CA VAL A 84 7.69 -1.04 3.07
C VAL A 84 9.07 -1.63 2.79
N VAL A 85 10.12 -1.19 3.49
CA VAL A 85 11.48 -1.74 3.29
C VAL A 85 11.50 -3.27 3.47
N ARG A 86 10.91 -3.78 4.56
CA ARG A 86 10.88 -5.24 4.81
C ARG A 86 10.11 -6.00 3.72
N THR A 87 8.95 -5.47 3.32
CA THR A 87 8.08 -6.10 2.31
C THR A 87 8.76 -6.14 0.94
N GLU A 88 9.42 -5.05 0.56
CA GLU A 88 10.14 -4.98 -0.72
C GLU A 88 11.35 -5.92 -0.75
N VAL A 89 12.10 -6.03 0.35
CA VAL A 89 13.22 -7.00 0.46
C VAL A 89 12.73 -8.45 0.38
N GLU A 90 11.63 -8.77 1.07
CA GLU A 90 11.01 -10.10 0.99
C GLU A 90 10.54 -10.39 -0.45
N THR A 91 10.00 -9.38 -1.13
CA THR A 91 9.58 -9.49 -2.53
C THR A 91 10.77 -9.72 -3.45
N VAL A 92 11.88 -8.99 -3.27
CA VAL A 92 13.16 -9.24 -3.97
C VAL A 92 13.60 -10.69 -3.80
N TYR A 93 13.59 -11.21 -2.57
CA TYR A 93 13.93 -12.61 -2.30
C TYR A 93 12.98 -13.58 -3.04
N GLY A 94 11.67 -13.33 -3.01
CA GLY A 94 10.68 -14.10 -3.75
C GLY A 94 10.95 -14.15 -5.25
N TYR A 95 11.26 -13.01 -5.87
CA TYR A 95 11.64 -12.92 -7.28
C TYR A 95 12.91 -13.70 -7.61
N GLN A 96 13.95 -13.57 -6.77
CA GLN A 96 15.21 -14.32 -6.94
C GLN A 96 14.97 -15.83 -6.90
N VAL A 97 14.17 -16.31 -5.96
CA VAL A 97 13.81 -17.75 -5.87
C VAL A 97 12.97 -18.18 -7.07
N ALA A 98 12.00 -17.37 -7.50
CA ALA A 98 11.12 -17.69 -8.63
C ALA A 98 11.88 -17.78 -9.97
N LEU A 99 12.89 -16.92 -10.19
CA LEU A 99 13.69 -16.92 -11.42
C LEU A 99 14.35 -18.26 -11.72
N THR A 100 14.74 -19.02 -10.68
CA THR A 100 15.33 -20.36 -10.85
C THR A 100 14.33 -21.42 -11.33
N ARG A 101 13.02 -21.09 -11.36
CA ARG A 101 11.91 -22.02 -11.65
C ARG A 101 11.04 -21.56 -12.81
N LEU A 102 11.17 -20.31 -13.25
CA LEU A 102 10.46 -19.74 -14.38
C LEU A 102 11.24 -19.91 -15.68
N ASN A 103 10.56 -19.88 -16.81
CA ASN A 103 11.17 -19.93 -18.13
C ASN A 103 10.45 -18.99 -19.12
N GLY A 104 11.09 -18.76 -20.27
CA GLY A 104 10.57 -17.92 -21.35
C GLY A 104 10.17 -16.52 -20.89
N SER A 105 9.06 -16.01 -21.44
CA SER A 105 8.58 -14.65 -21.17
C SER A 105 8.23 -14.39 -19.70
N ALA A 106 7.89 -15.43 -18.92
CA ALA A 106 7.65 -15.28 -17.49
C ALA A 106 8.96 -15.04 -16.72
N ALA A 107 10.06 -15.69 -17.12
CA ALA A 107 11.38 -15.42 -16.54
C ALA A 107 11.88 -14.02 -16.90
N ASP A 108 11.72 -13.59 -18.16
CA ASP A 108 12.11 -12.24 -18.60
C ASP A 108 11.35 -11.16 -17.82
N ARG A 109 10.03 -11.35 -17.64
CA ARG A 109 9.20 -10.47 -16.82
C ARG A 109 9.69 -10.45 -15.36
N ALA A 110 9.95 -11.61 -14.78
CA ALA A 110 10.43 -11.70 -13.40
C ALA A 110 11.79 -11.01 -13.22
N ALA A 111 12.70 -11.10 -14.18
CA ALA A 111 13.99 -10.42 -14.12
C ALA A 111 13.85 -8.89 -14.16
N SER A 112 12.98 -8.37 -15.03
CA SER A 112 12.69 -6.93 -15.08
C SER A 112 12.03 -6.42 -13.80
N LEU A 113 11.10 -7.19 -13.24
CA LEU A 113 10.42 -6.81 -11.99
C LEU A 113 11.35 -6.93 -10.77
N LEU A 114 12.26 -7.90 -10.75
CA LEU A 114 13.31 -7.98 -9.72
C LEU A 114 14.12 -6.68 -9.64
N ALA A 115 14.63 -6.18 -10.76
CA ALA A 115 15.38 -4.92 -10.81
C ALA A 115 14.53 -3.70 -10.36
N THR A 116 13.22 -3.76 -10.63
CA THR A 116 12.26 -2.75 -10.14
C THR A 116 12.16 -2.78 -8.63
N HIS A 117 12.01 -3.96 -8.02
CA HIS A 117 11.93 -4.10 -6.56
C HIS A 117 13.24 -3.72 -5.86
N GLU A 118 14.40 -4.05 -6.41
CA GLU A 118 15.68 -3.58 -5.87
C GLU A 118 15.77 -2.05 -5.86
N THR A 119 15.26 -1.40 -6.89
CA THR A 119 15.14 0.06 -6.94
C THR A 119 14.16 0.58 -5.88
N LEU A 120 13.00 -0.07 -5.69
CA LEU A 120 12.01 0.31 -4.68
C LEU A 120 12.56 0.16 -3.26
N VAL A 121 13.35 -0.88 -2.97
CA VAL A 121 14.07 -1.04 -1.71
C VAL A 121 14.98 0.16 -1.46
N ALA A 122 15.83 0.52 -2.44
CA ALA A 122 16.74 1.65 -2.30
C ALA A 122 16.00 2.98 -2.06
N GLN A 123 14.88 3.19 -2.77
CA GLN A 123 14.03 4.37 -2.58
C GLN A 123 13.36 4.39 -1.20
N ALA A 124 12.80 3.27 -0.75
CA ALA A 124 12.16 3.14 0.56
C ALA A 124 13.15 3.47 1.70
N GLU A 125 14.38 2.98 1.60
CA GLU A 125 15.44 3.33 2.55
C GLU A 125 15.84 4.80 2.49
N ALA A 126 15.92 5.38 1.31
CA ALA A 126 16.20 6.81 1.16
C ALA A 126 15.12 7.66 1.84
N TYR A 127 13.84 7.36 1.61
CA TYR A 127 12.73 8.02 2.32
C TYR A 127 12.78 7.77 3.82
N THR A 128 13.13 6.56 4.26
CA THR A 128 13.32 6.24 5.69
C THR A 128 14.36 7.17 6.33
N ARG A 129 15.50 7.36 5.66
CA ARG A 129 16.57 8.27 6.12
C ARG A 129 16.16 9.74 6.07
N VAL A 130 15.45 10.18 5.03
CA VAL A 130 14.92 11.56 4.92
C VAL A 130 14.00 11.90 6.09
N HIS A 131 13.23 10.93 6.57
CA HIS A 131 12.36 11.07 7.75
C HIS A 131 13.08 10.78 9.07
N CYS A 132 14.42 10.76 9.08
CA CYS A 132 15.27 10.49 10.22
C CYS A 132 14.91 9.19 10.99
N ALA A 133 14.34 8.21 10.29
CA ALA A 133 14.05 6.89 10.83
C ALA A 133 15.22 5.95 10.57
N SER A 134 15.39 4.95 11.45
CA SER A 134 16.39 3.90 11.27
C SER A 134 15.89 2.87 10.25
N VAL A 135 16.72 2.58 9.25
CA VAL A 135 16.47 1.52 8.27
C VAL A 135 16.55 0.16 8.97
N PRO A 136 15.54 -0.72 8.84
CA PRO A 136 15.57 -2.00 9.50
C PRO A 136 16.72 -2.87 8.98
N PRO A 137 17.35 -3.68 9.84
CA PRO A 137 18.36 -4.63 9.40
C PRO A 137 17.78 -5.64 8.40
N ARG A 138 18.64 -6.15 7.53
CA ARG A 138 18.26 -7.19 6.56
C ARG A 138 18.16 -8.54 7.26
N GLU A 139 17.07 -9.25 6.99
CA GLU A 139 16.98 -10.66 7.36
C GLU A 139 17.85 -11.49 6.42
N PRO A 140 18.51 -12.55 6.92
CA PRO A 140 19.37 -13.41 6.11
C PRO A 140 18.59 -14.31 5.13
N GLY A 141 17.28 -14.46 5.32
CA GLY A 141 16.43 -15.24 4.44
C GLY A 141 14.95 -15.17 4.84
N TYR A 142 14.08 -15.59 3.92
CA TYR A 142 12.63 -15.59 4.10
C TYR A 142 12.05 -16.96 3.79
N THR A 143 10.98 -17.32 4.49
CA THR A 143 10.25 -18.57 4.25
C THR A 143 9.23 -18.37 3.14
N LEU A 144 9.38 -19.09 2.03
CA LEU A 144 8.37 -19.14 0.97
C LEU A 144 7.55 -20.43 1.11
N GLY A 145 6.22 -20.30 1.03
CA GLY A 145 5.33 -21.44 1.14
C GLY A 145 5.54 -22.47 0.03
N THR A 146 5.25 -23.75 0.29
CA THR A 146 5.40 -24.84 -0.68
C THR A 146 4.62 -24.60 -1.98
N SER A 147 3.45 -23.96 -1.87
CA SER A 147 2.62 -23.56 -3.02
C SER A 147 3.32 -22.57 -3.94
N PHE A 148 4.14 -21.65 -3.40
CA PHE A 148 4.96 -20.73 -4.19
C PHE A 148 5.97 -21.51 -5.04
N LEU A 149 6.65 -22.49 -4.45
CA LEU A 149 7.67 -23.27 -5.15
C LEU A 149 7.09 -24.14 -6.27
N GLN A 150 5.85 -24.62 -6.11
CA GLN A 150 5.14 -25.39 -7.15
C GLN A 150 4.58 -24.52 -8.27
N LYS A 151 4.12 -23.30 -7.94
CA LYS A 151 3.48 -22.36 -8.88
C LYS A 151 4.11 -20.97 -8.72
N PRO A 152 5.36 -20.76 -9.17
CA PRO A 152 6.10 -19.53 -8.92
C PRO A 152 5.40 -18.28 -9.47
N ALA A 153 4.78 -18.35 -10.65
CA ALA A 153 4.05 -17.22 -11.22
C ALA A 153 2.85 -16.80 -10.34
N ALA A 154 2.07 -17.76 -9.83
CA ALA A 154 0.96 -17.48 -8.93
C ALA A 154 1.46 -16.95 -7.58
N GLY A 155 2.58 -17.50 -7.08
CA GLY A 155 3.25 -17.02 -5.88
C GLY A 155 3.72 -15.57 -6.00
N LEU A 156 4.32 -15.18 -7.14
CA LEU A 156 4.69 -13.80 -7.43
C LEU A 156 3.46 -12.89 -7.49
N ALA A 157 2.36 -13.37 -8.06
CA ALA A 157 1.09 -12.63 -8.06
C ALA A 157 0.60 -12.33 -6.63
N SER A 158 0.70 -13.30 -5.72
CA SER A 158 0.36 -13.12 -4.31
C SER A 158 1.30 -12.18 -3.57
N LEU A 159 2.61 -12.24 -3.85
CA LEU A 159 3.58 -11.29 -3.28
C LEU A 159 3.27 -9.85 -3.69
N GLU A 160 3.01 -9.62 -4.98
CA GLU A 160 2.65 -8.30 -5.51
C GLU A 160 1.37 -7.76 -4.87
N ALA A 161 0.33 -8.59 -4.77
CA ALA A 161 -0.91 -8.25 -4.09
C ALA A 161 -0.66 -7.90 -2.60
N GLY A 162 0.24 -8.63 -1.94
CA GLY A 162 0.64 -8.40 -0.55
C GLY A 162 1.30 -7.04 -0.30
N THR A 163 1.87 -6.41 -1.32
CA THR A 163 2.46 -5.06 -1.20
C THR A 163 1.42 -3.94 -1.14
N LEU A 164 0.20 -4.17 -1.66
CA LEU A 164 -0.86 -3.17 -1.74
C LEU A 164 -1.23 -2.54 -0.38
N PRO A 165 -1.57 -3.32 0.67
CA PRO A 165 -1.90 -2.74 1.97
C PRO A 165 -0.72 -1.97 2.58
N VAL A 166 0.51 -2.38 2.31
CA VAL A 166 1.72 -1.73 2.84
C VAL A 166 1.92 -0.35 2.22
N TYR A 167 1.74 -0.22 0.91
CA TYR A 167 1.74 1.09 0.26
C TYR A 167 0.51 1.91 0.61
N GLY A 168 -0.67 1.30 0.76
CA GLY A 168 -1.87 1.95 1.28
C GLY A 168 -1.67 2.55 2.67
N ASP A 169 -0.95 1.84 3.53
CA ASP A 169 -0.59 2.33 4.85
C ASP A 169 0.30 3.55 4.78
N LEU A 170 1.34 3.49 3.96
CA LEU A 170 2.24 4.60 3.74
C LEU A 170 1.52 5.82 3.16
N VAL A 171 0.59 5.66 2.23
CA VAL A 171 -0.19 6.77 1.66
C VAL A 171 -0.99 7.51 2.73
N ALA A 172 -1.56 6.81 3.73
CA ALA A 172 -2.25 7.48 4.83
C ALA A 172 -1.33 8.29 5.72
N LEU A 173 -0.15 7.76 6.01
CA LEU A 173 0.73 8.23 7.08
C LEU A 173 1.80 9.21 6.58
N SER A 174 1.99 9.32 5.27
CA SER A 174 2.95 10.22 4.64
C SER A 174 2.30 11.48 4.11
N GLU A 175 3.11 12.50 3.82
CA GLU A 175 2.72 13.74 3.15
C GLU A 175 3.75 14.09 2.05
N GLY A 176 3.48 15.17 1.30
CA GLY A 176 4.43 15.74 0.34
C GLY A 176 4.94 14.75 -0.72
N GLU A 177 6.26 14.73 -0.93
CA GLU A 177 6.94 13.86 -1.89
C GLU A 177 6.81 12.38 -1.54
N THR A 178 6.89 12.02 -0.25
CA THR A 178 6.72 10.64 0.21
C THR A 178 5.32 10.11 -0.09
N ARG A 179 4.28 10.93 0.09
CA ARG A 179 2.91 10.54 -0.30
C ARG A 179 2.77 10.34 -1.81
N ARG A 180 3.36 11.22 -2.62
CA ARG A 180 3.34 11.08 -4.09
C ARG A 180 4.02 9.79 -4.53
N TRP A 181 5.20 9.50 -3.97
CA TRP A 181 5.91 8.24 -4.22
C TRP A 181 5.11 7.01 -3.76
N ALA A 182 4.47 7.07 -2.59
CA ALA A 182 3.65 5.98 -2.09
C ALA A 182 2.43 5.71 -2.99
N ILE A 183 1.78 6.76 -3.51
CA ILE A 183 0.65 6.63 -4.45
C ILE A 183 1.12 6.00 -5.77
N SER A 184 2.21 6.49 -6.36
CA SER A 184 2.73 5.89 -7.61
C SER A 184 3.14 4.44 -7.42
N SER A 185 3.72 4.10 -6.26
CA SER A 185 4.14 2.74 -5.93
C SER A 185 2.94 1.81 -5.72
N LEU A 186 1.88 2.29 -5.06
CA LEU A 186 0.61 1.57 -4.89
C LEU A 186 -0.03 1.23 -6.24
N VAL A 187 -0.11 2.21 -7.14
CA VAL A 187 -0.65 2.00 -8.50
C VAL A 187 0.20 0.99 -9.26
N ALA A 188 1.52 1.14 -9.22
CA ALA A 188 2.44 0.23 -9.90
C ALA A 188 2.33 -1.20 -9.35
N ALA A 189 2.18 -1.38 -8.04
CA ALA A 189 1.94 -2.68 -7.40
C ALA A 189 0.64 -3.33 -7.89
N ALA A 190 -0.44 -2.56 -8.00
CA ALA A 190 -1.71 -3.08 -8.52
C ALA A 190 -1.57 -3.55 -9.98
N GLN A 191 -0.86 -2.78 -10.80
CA GLN A 191 -0.56 -3.16 -12.19
C GLN A 191 0.34 -4.40 -12.28
N ARG A 192 1.32 -4.56 -11.39
CA ARG A 192 2.16 -5.77 -11.37
C ARG A 192 1.36 -7.00 -10.94
N THR A 193 0.43 -6.84 -10.00
CA THR A 193 -0.50 -7.90 -9.58
C THR A 193 -1.33 -8.40 -10.77
N THR A 194 -1.92 -7.49 -11.55
CA THR A 194 -2.68 -7.86 -12.76
C THR A 194 -1.82 -8.47 -13.86
N ARG A 195 -0.57 -8.01 -14.03
CA ARG A 195 0.39 -8.59 -15.00
C ARG A 195 0.76 -10.04 -14.68
N TRP A 196 0.64 -10.47 -13.43
CA TRP A 196 0.79 -11.87 -13.03
C TRP A 196 -0.52 -12.67 -13.10
N GLY A 197 -1.62 -12.04 -13.52
CA GLY A 197 -2.93 -12.68 -13.67
C GLY A 197 -3.72 -12.81 -12.38
N SER A 198 -3.34 -12.10 -11.31
CA SER A 198 -4.12 -12.02 -10.08
C SER A 198 -4.99 -10.77 -10.08
N ASP A 199 -6.13 -10.86 -9.41
CA ASP A 199 -6.95 -9.70 -9.07
C ASP A 199 -6.24 -8.91 -7.94
N PRO A 200 -5.97 -7.61 -8.10
CA PRO A 200 -5.48 -6.75 -7.01
C PRO A 200 -6.52 -6.57 -5.89
N GLY A 201 -7.77 -6.97 -6.10
CA GLY A 201 -8.85 -6.81 -5.14
C GLY A 201 -9.19 -5.33 -4.88
N PRO A 202 -9.92 -5.02 -3.79
CA PRO A 202 -10.21 -3.64 -3.43
C PRO A 202 -8.92 -2.89 -3.05
N VAL A 203 -8.43 -2.04 -3.94
CA VAL A 203 -7.26 -1.17 -3.70
C VAL A 203 -7.65 -0.11 -2.66
N PRO A 204 -6.85 0.15 -1.60
CA PRO A 204 -5.42 -0.15 -1.44
C PRO A 204 -5.13 -1.48 -0.72
N GLY A 205 -5.92 -2.53 -0.92
CA GLY A 205 -5.74 -3.84 -0.29
C GLY A 205 -6.51 -4.00 1.03
N ILE A 206 -7.55 -3.18 1.26
CA ILE A 206 -8.42 -3.32 2.44
C ILE A 206 -9.58 -4.24 2.04
N VAL A 207 -9.52 -5.49 2.50
CA VAL A 207 -10.68 -6.38 2.49
C VAL A 207 -11.62 -5.89 3.59
N LEU A 208 -12.73 -5.28 3.18
CA LEU A 208 -13.75 -4.82 4.12
C LEU A 208 -14.55 -6.03 4.58
N ASP A 209 -14.45 -6.37 5.86
CA ASP A 209 -15.35 -7.35 6.46
C ASP A 209 -16.74 -6.72 6.59
N THR A 210 -17.62 -7.08 5.67
CA THR A 210 -18.98 -6.53 5.60
C THR A 210 -19.83 -6.94 6.80
N THR A 211 -19.43 -7.98 7.54
CA THR A 211 -20.11 -8.39 8.78
C THR A 211 -19.85 -7.46 9.96
N LEU A 212 -18.80 -6.63 9.86
CA LEU A 212 -18.44 -5.62 10.85
C LEU A 212 -18.97 -4.23 10.51
N LEU A 213 -19.67 -4.07 9.37
CA LEU A 213 -20.31 -2.81 9.01
C LEU A 213 -21.62 -2.65 9.79
N PRO A 214 -21.92 -1.44 10.30
CA PRO A 214 -23.23 -1.17 10.89
C PRO A 214 -24.33 -1.44 9.87
N GLU A 215 -25.43 -2.05 10.29
CA GLU A 215 -26.61 -2.19 9.43
C GLU A 215 -27.11 -0.79 9.02
N LEU A 216 -27.24 -0.58 7.72
CA LEU A 216 -27.82 0.64 7.18
C LEU A 216 -29.31 0.68 7.52
N PRO A 217 -29.88 1.84 7.90
CA PRO A 217 -31.32 1.99 8.07
C PRO A 217 -32.04 1.58 6.79
N GLU A 218 -33.08 0.76 6.90
CA GLU A 218 -33.88 0.36 5.74
C GLU A 218 -34.39 1.60 4.98
N PRO A 219 -34.34 1.60 3.63
CA PRO A 219 -34.90 2.69 2.86
C PRO A 219 -36.39 2.79 3.19
N ALA A 220 -36.78 3.94 3.77
CA ALA A 220 -38.18 4.24 4.05
C ALA A 220 -39.01 4.03 2.78
N ALA A 221 -40.02 3.17 2.88
CA ALA A 221 -40.89 2.84 1.76
C ALA A 221 -41.45 4.13 1.13
N PRO A 222 -41.53 4.21 -0.21
CA PRO A 222 -42.11 5.37 -0.88
C PRO A 222 -43.55 5.56 -0.39
N SER A 223 -43.83 6.70 0.24
CA SER A 223 -45.18 7.06 0.67
C SER A 223 -46.11 7.00 -0.54
N ALA A 224 -47.15 6.16 -0.45
CA ALA A 224 -48.17 6.08 -1.45
C ALA A 224 -48.75 7.48 -1.70
N ARG A 225 -48.60 7.95 -2.93
CA ARG A 225 -49.22 9.20 -3.40
C ARG A 225 -50.73 9.01 -3.27
N GLN A 226 -51.32 9.69 -2.30
CA GLN A 226 -52.75 9.76 -2.06
C GLN A 226 -53.42 10.27 -3.35
N THR A 227 -54.04 9.39 -4.12
CA THR A 227 -54.92 9.76 -5.23
C THR A 227 -56.21 10.24 -4.62
N ASP A 228 -56.30 11.54 -4.40
CA ASP A 228 -57.53 12.16 -3.91
C ASP A 228 -58.56 12.16 -5.04
N GLY A 229 -59.70 11.53 -4.76
CA GLY A 229 -60.81 11.35 -5.70
C GLY A 229 -61.56 12.66 -5.89
N GLY A 230 -61.45 13.23 -7.08
CA GLY A 230 -62.29 14.35 -7.54
C GLY A 230 -63.56 13.84 -8.21
N ALA A 231 -64.69 14.09 -7.55
CA ALA A 231 -66.02 13.59 -7.83
C ALA A 231 -66.59 13.87 -9.23
N THR A 232 -67.39 12.91 -9.69
CA THR A 232 -68.40 12.99 -10.74
C THR A 232 -69.41 14.12 -10.51
N ALA A 233 -69.64 14.95 -11.53
CA ALA A 233 -70.85 15.76 -11.66
C ALA A 233 -71.37 15.69 -13.11
N THR A 234 -72.49 15.00 -13.28
CA THR A 234 -73.40 15.08 -14.43
C THR A 234 -74.66 15.80 -13.94
N PRO A 235 -75.16 16.83 -14.64
CA PRO A 235 -76.37 16.72 -15.49
C PRO A 235 -76.33 17.71 -16.68
N ALA A 236 -77.23 17.79 -17.67
CA ALA A 236 -78.33 17.02 -18.24
C ALA A 236 -78.58 17.64 -19.64
N ALA A 237 -79.26 16.89 -20.53
CA ALA A 237 -79.71 17.31 -21.86
C ALA A 237 -80.72 18.48 -21.82
N PRO A 238 -81.05 19.12 -22.95
CA PRO A 238 -81.96 18.51 -23.94
C PRO A 238 -81.36 18.27 -25.34
#